data_AF-A0A924IHP4-F1
#
_entry.id   AF-A0A924IHP4-F1
#
_cell.length_a   1.000
_cell.length_b   1.000
_cell.length_c   1.000
_cell.angle_alpha   90.00
_cell.angle_beta   90.00
_cell.angle_gamma   90.00
#
_symmetry.space_group_name_H-M   'P 1'
#
loop_
_entity.id
_entity.type
_entity.pdbx_description
1 polymer ?
#
loop_
_entity_poly.entity_id
_entity_poly.type
_entity_poly.pdbx_seq_one_letter_code
_entity_poly.pdbx_strand_id
1 'polypeptide(L)'
;MKPNLLLLLTLLISNLANSAGPAKTDTSKQVYGGVSIKEDSALKKLLEIPQIAVQYKSCQLAFPTLDQLDKISDCLWNGDGDKIPALNPAQKDEVKKIYAQEDSGGPSKDKVAVDPKAAEIDVTSTKVKSTTSLTNRNLTVGTDYKSDPAVKVLSAFFGKKLDEVLNGSTQDKKDKKIITVDHTEFIDLYTSELGKSIVNAFTSYCMETSPSCRDLKKDPADGVEKYSKPCIISKNEIDRKADIASNLKTINAANFTDAEGLAWQHCIGSVSGVCYENTSTDLDLAYSKQKACLVMDFVKSARKNLIIADQQKIFYNGLKGGGDKGIASIASNMKAANEKDLTADKLTQINSADIDKPFTNSDNLKENISTTNKKLVDESKDCVGPDGLVTTKDKCSKFLDVNTTKNTDAVAEFGLRQFAKADDLDKKLENKDTVGSYLKEEGYTEDQIKSLTSADKIEEVKLKIKERFNSEKDAIIKEMASRVSAKTTATNGAIDKDKDLSPLTKIKEELGSRNEDLKNLIHFNNIVASYLTISELNADGTTKKGTSPTRNTASLFAEVKSMDDQKESKVIMDKIKNNKDLKDGQTSPEFKIDDINKLLKYTEDQKVPAQNP
;
A
#
# COMPACT_ATOMS: atom_id res chain seq x y z
N MET A 1 -11.88 -7.97 13.96
CA MET A 1 -10.75 -7.35 13.24
C MET A 1 -11.16 -7.19 11.79
N LYS A 2 -11.50 -5.97 11.37
CA LYS A 2 -11.70 -5.57 9.97
C LYS A 2 -11.10 -4.18 9.84
N PRO A 3 -9.84 -4.14 9.38
CA PRO A 3 -9.36 -3.11 8.43
C PRO A 3 -8.52 -3.71 7.27
N ASN A 4 -8.36 -5.03 7.21
CA ASN A 4 -7.37 -5.62 6.30
C ASN A 4 -7.80 -5.60 4.83
N LEU A 5 -9.10 -5.52 4.54
CA LEU A 5 -9.63 -5.30 3.20
C LEU A 5 -9.40 -3.85 2.70
N LEU A 6 -9.27 -2.91 3.62
CA LEU A 6 -9.20 -1.47 3.39
C LEU A 6 -7.83 -1.03 2.85
N LEU A 7 -6.75 -1.61 3.40
CA LEU A 7 -5.38 -1.51 2.88
C LEU A 7 -5.15 -2.42 1.65
N LEU A 8 -6.04 -3.39 1.44
CA LEU A 8 -5.93 -4.39 0.38
C LEU A 8 -6.22 -3.78 -1.00
N LEU A 9 -7.19 -2.87 -1.09
CA LEU A 9 -7.57 -2.21 -2.35
C LEU A 9 -6.49 -1.24 -2.85
N THR A 10 -5.74 -0.61 -1.95
CA THR A 10 -4.63 0.29 -2.29
C THR A 10 -3.35 -0.45 -2.67
N LEU A 11 -3.09 -1.61 -2.04
CA LEU A 11 -2.00 -2.51 -2.44
C LEU A 11 -2.29 -3.29 -3.73
N LEU A 12 -3.57 -3.45 -4.10
CA LEU A 12 -3.99 -4.14 -5.31
C LEU A 12 -3.60 -3.39 -6.58
N ILE A 13 -3.72 -2.06 -6.59
CA ILE A 13 -3.43 -1.26 -7.80
C ILE A 13 -1.91 -1.12 -8.03
N SER A 14 -1.10 -1.05 -6.96
CA SER A 14 0.36 -1.04 -7.09
C SER A 14 0.96 -2.35 -7.62
N ASN A 15 0.24 -3.48 -7.48
CA ASN A 15 0.65 -4.80 -7.98
C ASN A 15 0.00 -5.19 -9.33
N LEU A 16 -1.03 -4.48 -9.77
CA LEU A 16 -1.72 -4.73 -11.05
C LEU A 16 -0.86 -4.42 -12.27
N ALA A 17 0.27 -3.73 -12.12
CA ALA A 17 1.17 -3.40 -13.22
C ALA A 17 2.05 -4.56 -13.72
N ASN A 18 2.10 -5.74 -13.09
CA ASN A 18 2.93 -6.86 -13.60
C ASN A 18 2.54 -8.26 -13.08
N SER A 19 1.34 -8.73 -13.42
CA SER A 19 1.11 -10.18 -13.44
C SER A 19 0.10 -10.65 -14.50
N ALA A 20 0.30 -10.25 -15.75
CA ALA A 20 -0.28 -10.95 -16.90
C ALA A 20 0.72 -12.01 -17.37
N GLY A 21 0.82 -13.11 -16.63
CA GLY A 21 1.57 -14.28 -17.02
C GLY A 21 1.06 -15.45 -16.19
N PRO A 22 0.62 -16.57 -16.80
CA PRO A 22 0.25 -17.75 -16.06
C PRO A 22 1.52 -18.34 -15.45
N ALA A 23 1.88 -17.88 -14.26
CA ALA A 23 2.81 -18.62 -13.42
C ALA A 23 2.11 -19.95 -13.12
N LYS A 24 2.60 -21.04 -13.73
CA LYS A 24 2.29 -22.40 -13.30
C LYS A 24 2.83 -22.52 -11.88
N THR A 25 1.98 -22.27 -10.88
CA THR A 25 2.26 -22.61 -9.49
C THR A 25 1.43 -23.79 -9.07
N ASP A 26 2.13 -24.69 -8.41
CA ASP A 26 1.74 -25.97 -7.89
C ASP A 26 0.40 -25.95 -7.13
N THR A 27 -0.44 -26.95 -7.42
CA THR A 27 -1.79 -27.17 -6.91
C THR A 27 -1.80 -27.66 -5.46
N SER A 28 -1.08 -27.01 -4.55
CA SER A 28 -1.42 -27.12 -3.12
C SER A 28 -2.76 -26.40 -2.90
N LYS A 29 -3.69 -26.99 -2.12
CA LYS A 29 -5.01 -26.40 -1.86
C LYS A 29 -4.84 -25.00 -1.26
N GLN A 30 -4.99 -23.94 -2.07
CA GLN A 30 -4.78 -22.55 -1.66
C GLN A 30 -5.94 -22.05 -0.78
N VAL A 31 -5.61 -21.40 0.32
CA VAL A 31 -6.57 -20.67 1.17
C VAL A 31 -6.97 -19.37 0.47
N TYR A 32 -8.26 -19.10 0.34
CA TYR A 32 -8.75 -17.87 -0.32
C TYR A 32 -8.31 -16.62 0.43
N GLY A 33 -7.59 -15.74 -0.28
CA GLY A 33 -7.01 -14.54 0.33
C GLY A 33 -6.04 -14.86 1.47
N GLY A 34 -5.46 -16.06 1.44
CA GLY A 34 -4.49 -16.54 2.40
C GLY A 34 -3.14 -15.83 2.26
N VAL A 35 -2.17 -16.28 3.05
CA VAL A 35 -0.82 -15.74 3.01
C VAL A 35 0.01 -16.61 2.06
N SER A 36 0.58 -16.00 1.02
CA SER A 36 1.54 -16.67 0.14
C SER A 36 2.87 -16.82 0.86
N ILE A 37 3.35 -18.06 0.94
CA ILE A 37 4.60 -18.41 1.59
C ILE A 37 5.49 -19.12 0.58
N LYS A 38 6.66 -18.55 0.30
CA LYS A 38 7.66 -19.18 -0.57
C LYS A 38 8.25 -20.41 0.11
N GLU A 39 8.46 -21.47 -0.67
CA GLU A 39 9.02 -22.73 -0.15
C GLU A 39 10.53 -22.67 0.05
N ASP A 40 11.23 -21.90 -0.80
CA ASP A 40 12.64 -21.60 -0.63
C ASP A 40 12.77 -20.34 0.22
N SER A 41 13.24 -20.56 1.44
CA SER A 41 13.19 -19.61 2.52
C SER A 41 14.62 -19.43 3.04
N ALA A 42 15.07 -18.19 3.17
CA ALA A 42 16.39 -17.89 3.74
C ALA A 42 16.52 -18.44 5.17
N LEU A 43 15.41 -18.54 5.90
CA LEU A 43 15.37 -19.18 7.22
C LEU A 43 15.79 -20.65 7.17
N LYS A 44 15.40 -21.43 6.14
CA LYS A 44 15.86 -22.82 6.03
C LYS A 44 17.38 -22.93 6.01
N LYS A 45 18.07 -22.08 5.23
CA LYS A 45 19.54 -22.01 5.20
C LYS A 45 20.13 -21.61 6.55
N LEU A 46 19.49 -20.68 7.25
CA LEU A 46 19.91 -20.28 8.61
C LEU A 46 19.77 -21.42 9.62
N LEU A 47 18.71 -22.22 9.51
CA LEU A 47 18.47 -23.37 10.38
C LEU A 47 19.38 -24.57 10.07
N GLU A 48 20.16 -24.54 8.97
CA GLU A 48 21.26 -25.50 8.76
C GLU A 48 22.43 -25.25 9.73
N ILE A 49 22.53 -24.04 10.30
CA ILE A 49 23.52 -23.71 11.33
C ILE A 49 23.00 -24.25 12.68
N PRO A 50 23.65 -25.28 13.28
CA PRO A 50 23.07 -26.00 14.41
C PRO A 50 22.71 -25.14 15.61
N GLN A 51 23.53 -24.12 15.91
CA GLN A 51 23.29 -23.20 17.03
C GLN A 51 22.05 -22.33 16.80
N ILE A 52 21.83 -21.85 15.58
CA ILE A 52 20.65 -21.04 15.23
C ILE A 52 19.39 -21.90 15.28
N ALA A 53 19.47 -23.15 14.81
CA ALA A 53 18.36 -24.10 14.88
C ALA A 53 17.88 -24.36 16.32
N VAL A 54 18.83 -24.54 17.25
CA VAL A 54 18.52 -24.75 18.67
C VAL A 54 17.88 -23.50 19.27
N GLN A 55 18.43 -22.31 19.01
CA GLN A 55 17.86 -21.04 19.49
C GLN A 55 16.45 -20.80 18.94
N TYR A 56 16.24 -21.04 17.64
CA TYR A 56 14.95 -20.89 16.99
C TYR A 56 13.88 -21.78 17.64
N LYS A 57 14.21 -23.06 17.88
CA LYS A 57 13.31 -23.99 18.57
C LYS A 57 13.00 -23.54 20.01
N SER A 58 13.99 -23.01 20.73
CA SER A 58 13.77 -22.43 22.06
C SER A 58 12.81 -21.23 22.01
N CYS A 59 12.93 -20.36 21.00
CA CYS A 59 12.02 -19.24 20.81
C CYS A 59 10.60 -19.69 20.48
N GLN A 60 10.43 -20.72 19.63
CA GLN A 60 9.11 -21.30 19.36
C GLN A 60 8.46 -21.89 20.62
N LEU A 61 9.26 -22.48 21.51
CA LEU A 61 8.76 -23.00 22.79
C LEU A 61 8.41 -21.89 23.79
N ALA A 62 9.13 -20.77 23.77
CA ALA A 62 8.84 -19.60 24.61
C ALA A 62 7.56 -18.87 24.17
N PHE A 63 7.25 -18.90 22.87
CA PHE A 63 6.09 -18.24 22.26
C PHE A 63 5.22 -19.23 21.47
N PRO A 64 4.53 -20.17 22.15
CA PRO A 64 3.87 -21.31 21.50
C PRO A 64 2.52 -20.97 20.87
N THR A 65 1.98 -19.76 21.08
CA THR A 65 0.63 -19.38 20.64
C THR A 65 0.66 -18.52 19.38
N LEU A 66 -0.38 -18.66 18.54
CA LEU A 66 -0.49 -17.96 17.25
C LEU A 66 -0.54 -16.42 17.38
N ASP A 67 -0.98 -15.89 18.51
CA ASP A 67 -1.01 -14.45 18.79
C ASP A 67 0.36 -13.87 19.16
N GLN A 68 1.39 -14.71 19.28
CA GLN A 68 2.76 -14.34 19.66
C GLN A 68 3.79 -14.58 18.54
N LEU A 69 3.34 -14.89 17.31
CA LEU A 69 4.23 -15.19 16.19
C LEU A 69 5.21 -14.06 15.86
N ASP A 70 4.83 -12.80 16.12
CA ASP A 70 5.69 -11.63 15.94
C ASP A 70 6.94 -11.66 16.84
N LYS A 71 6.83 -12.27 18.02
CA LYS A 71 7.92 -12.33 19.02
C LYS A 71 9.01 -13.34 18.70
N ILE A 72 8.73 -14.33 17.86
CA ILE A 72 9.69 -15.41 17.56
C ILE A 72 10.94 -14.84 16.88
N SER A 73 10.75 -13.96 15.90
CA SER A 73 11.86 -13.32 15.19
C SER A 73 12.68 -12.39 16.08
N ASP A 74 12.03 -11.67 16.99
CA ASP A 74 12.67 -10.79 17.97
C ASP A 74 13.46 -11.60 18.99
N CYS A 75 12.88 -12.68 19.54
CA CYS A 75 13.56 -13.63 20.42
C CYS A 75 14.82 -14.22 19.76
N LEU A 76 14.74 -14.59 18.48
CA LEU A 76 15.91 -15.11 17.79
C LEU A 76 16.96 -14.01 17.60
N TRP A 77 16.56 -12.81 17.16
CA TRP A 77 17.51 -11.72 16.86
C TRP A 77 18.15 -11.08 18.10
N ASN A 78 17.36 -10.87 19.16
CA ASN A 78 17.70 -10.10 20.35
C ASN A 78 17.76 -10.94 21.63
N GLY A 79 17.36 -12.20 21.59
CA GLY A 79 17.25 -13.06 22.76
C GLY A 79 15.95 -12.85 23.55
N ASP A 80 15.76 -13.66 24.59
CA ASP A 80 14.69 -13.51 25.58
C ASP A 80 15.31 -13.42 26.99
N GLY A 81 15.89 -12.26 27.29
CA GLY A 81 16.65 -12.02 28.52
C GLY A 81 17.77 -13.04 28.72
N ASP A 82 17.88 -13.59 29.93
CA ASP A 82 18.90 -14.59 30.28
C ASP A 82 18.54 -16.02 29.81
N LYS A 83 17.33 -16.23 29.27
CA LYS A 83 16.81 -17.58 28.97
C LYS A 83 17.21 -18.08 27.60
N ILE A 84 17.26 -17.18 26.62
CA ILE A 84 17.62 -17.49 25.23
C ILE A 84 18.61 -16.43 24.76
N PRO A 85 19.86 -16.80 24.42
CA PRO A 85 20.85 -15.84 23.98
C PRO A 85 20.50 -15.28 22.59
N ALA A 86 20.79 -13.99 22.39
CA ALA A 86 20.70 -13.35 21.08
C ALA A 86 21.65 -13.98 20.06
N LEU A 87 21.35 -13.79 18.76
CA LEU A 87 22.34 -14.04 17.71
C LEU A 87 23.58 -13.16 17.95
N ASN A 88 24.75 -13.78 17.91
CA ASN A 88 26.02 -13.05 18.01
C ASN A 88 26.29 -12.24 16.71
N PRO A 89 27.23 -11.29 16.72
CA PRO A 89 27.51 -10.45 15.55
C PRO A 89 27.84 -11.23 14.27
N ALA A 90 28.62 -12.31 14.36
CA ALA A 90 28.98 -13.14 13.21
C ALA A 90 27.76 -13.86 12.61
N GLN A 91 26.84 -14.32 13.45
CA GLN A 91 25.58 -14.91 13.02
C GLN A 91 24.66 -13.86 12.37
N LYS A 92 24.54 -12.67 12.96
CA LYS A 92 23.77 -11.56 12.34
C LYS A 92 24.34 -11.16 10.99
N ASP A 93 25.67 -11.16 10.85
CA ASP A 93 26.33 -10.87 9.57
C ASP A 93 26.06 -11.94 8.50
N GLU A 94 26.04 -13.22 8.88
CA GLU A 94 25.66 -14.29 7.95
C GLU A 94 24.18 -14.19 7.54
N VAL A 95 23.28 -13.87 8.48
CA VAL A 95 21.87 -13.58 8.17
C VAL A 95 21.74 -12.45 7.15
N LYS A 96 22.44 -11.33 7.37
CA LYS A 96 22.44 -10.19 6.44
C LYS A 96 22.96 -10.58 5.06
N LYS A 97 24.02 -11.39 5.00
CA LYS A 97 24.61 -11.85 3.73
C LYS A 97 23.65 -12.74 2.95
N ILE A 98 22.98 -13.67 3.61
CA ILE A 98 21.98 -14.55 2.97
C ILE A 98 20.85 -13.72 2.36
N TYR A 99 20.28 -12.77 3.13
CA TYR A 99 19.21 -11.90 2.61
C TYR A 99 19.68 -10.96 1.49
N ALA A 100 20.90 -10.42 1.59
CA ALA A 100 21.45 -9.56 0.54
C ALA A 100 21.65 -10.32 -0.79
N GLN A 101 22.03 -11.61 -0.73
CA GLN A 101 22.18 -12.46 -1.91
C GLN A 101 20.83 -12.68 -2.62
N GLU A 102 19.76 -12.92 -1.87
CA GLU A 102 18.41 -13.08 -2.43
C GLU A 102 17.86 -11.81 -3.07
N ASP A 103 18.22 -10.64 -2.52
CA ASP A 103 17.84 -9.34 -3.08
C ASP A 103 18.65 -8.99 -4.34
N SER A 104 19.84 -9.59 -4.50
CA SER A 104 20.72 -9.39 -5.66
C SER A 104 20.44 -10.30 -6.86
N GLY A 105 19.48 -11.22 -6.77
CA GLY A 105 19.14 -12.25 -7.77
C GLY A 105 18.51 -11.76 -9.09
N GLY A 106 18.79 -10.53 -9.52
CA GLY A 106 18.73 -10.15 -10.94
C GLY A 106 19.94 -10.70 -11.71
N PRO A 107 19.94 -10.70 -13.05
CA PRO A 107 20.97 -11.40 -13.83
C PRO A 107 22.39 -11.01 -13.40
N SER A 108 23.18 -12.04 -13.09
CA SER A 108 24.52 -11.98 -12.47
C SER A 108 25.49 -11.09 -13.22
N LYS A 109 26.25 -10.31 -12.44
CA LYS A 109 27.52 -9.71 -12.85
C LYS A 109 28.58 -10.80 -12.99
N ASP A 110 28.64 -11.46 -14.14
CA ASP A 110 29.84 -12.20 -14.50
C ASP A 110 30.37 -11.77 -15.87
N LYS A 111 31.52 -11.07 -15.78
CA LYS A 111 32.63 -11.01 -16.75
C LYS A 111 32.35 -10.41 -18.13
N VAL A 112 32.58 -9.09 -18.24
CA VAL A 112 33.45 -8.56 -19.31
C VAL A 112 34.37 -7.50 -18.69
N ALA A 113 35.64 -7.83 -18.56
CA ALA A 113 36.70 -6.86 -18.33
C ALA A 113 36.96 -6.12 -19.64
N VAL A 114 36.91 -4.78 -19.65
CA VAL A 114 37.47 -3.98 -20.73
C VAL A 114 38.36 -2.90 -20.14
N ASP A 115 39.59 -2.91 -20.65
CA ASP A 115 40.79 -2.14 -20.37
C ASP A 115 40.58 -0.61 -20.48
N PRO A 116 41.03 0.22 -19.52
CA PRO A 116 40.78 1.66 -19.53
C PRO A 116 41.89 2.41 -20.28
N LYS A 117 41.92 2.36 -21.62
CA LYS A 117 42.74 3.27 -22.45
C LYS A 117 42.19 3.41 -23.88
N ALA A 118 41.20 4.28 -24.06
CA ALA A 118 40.99 5.08 -25.27
C ALA A 118 39.90 6.11 -24.97
N ALA A 119 40.30 7.38 -24.90
CA ALA A 119 39.39 8.51 -24.82
C ALA A 119 39.04 8.94 -26.24
N GLU A 120 37.76 8.92 -26.60
CA GLU A 120 37.15 9.83 -27.58
C GLU A 120 35.62 9.81 -27.42
N ILE A 121 35.12 10.92 -26.88
CA ILE A 121 33.76 11.51 -26.91
C ILE A 121 32.57 10.51 -27.03
N ASP A 122 31.86 10.27 -25.93
CA ASP A 122 30.54 9.60 -25.98
C ASP A 122 29.52 10.25 -25.00
N VAL A 123 28.32 10.51 -25.50
CA VAL A 123 27.18 11.22 -24.86
C VAL A 123 26.41 10.27 -23.91
N THR A 124 27.07 9.25 -23.36
CA THR A 124 26.42 8.09 -22.72
C THR A 124 26.70 7.93 -21.22
N SER A 125 27.33 8.88 -20.54
CA SER A 125 27.59 8.76 -19.09
C SER A 125 26.48 9.36 -18.21
N THR A 126 25.27 8.80 -18.31
CA THR A 126 24.47 8.59 -17.10
C THR A 126 24.25 7.09 -17.00
N LYS A 127 25.21 6.38 -16.39
CA LYS A 127 25.00 5.00 -15.94
C LYS A 127 23.99 5.03 -14.80
N VAL A 128 22.71 5.23 -15.14
CA VAL A 128 21.61 4.84 -14.27
C VAL A 128 21.68 3.32 -14.24
N LYS A 129 22.20 2.78 -13.14
CA LYS A 129 22.07 1.37 -12.81
C LYS A 129 20.57 1.10 -12.73
N SER A 130 19.96 0.65 -13.82
CA SER A 130 18.60 0.14 -13.82
C SER A 130 18.59 -1.21 -13.12
N THR A 131 18.51 -1.18 -11.79
CA THR A 131 18.34 -2.38 -10.94
C THR A 131 16.91 -2.52 -10.42
N THR A 132 15.95 -1.73 -10.92
CA THR A 132 14.60 -1.68 -10.33
C THR A 132 13.58 -2.30 -11.26
N SER A 133 13.45 -3.63 -11.18
CA SER A 133 12.13 -4.24 -11.35
C SER A 133 11.21 -3.58 -10.31
N LEU A 134 10.22 -2.83 -10.78
CA LEU A 134 9.27 -2.02 -9.98
C LEU A 134 8.49 -2.83 -8.92
N THR A 135 8.57 -4.16 -8.93
CA THR A 135 7.64 -5.01 -8.18
C THR A 135 8.24 -6.27 -7.56
N ASN A 136 9.49 -6.64 -7.83
CA ASN A 136 10.08 -7.83 -7.20
C ASN A 136 10.69 -7.51 -5.84
N ARG A 137 9.84 -7.12 -4.87
CA ARG A 137 10.15 -7.48 -3.48
C ARG A 137 10.01 -9.00 -3.42
N ASN A 138 11.12 -9.73 -3.31
CA ASN A 138 11.13 -11.12 -2.88
C ASN A 138 10.59 -11.18 -1.44
N LEU A 139 9.28 -11.08 -1.29
CA LEU A 139 8.59 -11.27 -0.02
C LEU A 139 8.44 -12.78 0.16
N THR A 140 9.05 -13.32 1.21
CA THR A 140 8.83 -14.70 1.67
C THR A 140 7.40 -14.90 2.13
N VAL A 141 6.78 -13.83 2.65
CA VAL A 141 5.40 -13.79 3.13
C VAL A 141 4.68 -12.60 2.50
N GLY A 142 3.62 -12.88 1.74
CA GLY A 142 2.75 -11.89 1.14
C GLY A 142 1.30 -12.27 1.30
N THR A 143 0.37 -11.39 0.96
CA THR A 143 -1.02 -11.81 0.81
C THR A 143 -1.20 -12.39 -0.60
N ASP A 144 -1.79 -13.57 -0.70
CA ASP A 144 -2.11 -14.20 -1.98
C ASP A 144 -3.39 -13.61 -2.56
N TYR A 145 -3.27 -12.44 -3.16
CA TYR A 145 -4.38 -11.78 -3.84
C TYR A 145 -4.83 -12.55 -5.09
N LYS A 146 -3.94 -13.33 -5.70
CA LYS A 146 -4.24 -14.04 -6.95
C LYS A 146 -5.18 -15.22 -6.73
N SER A 147 -5.19 -15.82 -5.54
CA SER A 147 -6.15 -16.87 -5.21
C SER A 147 -7.52 -16.36 -4.78
N ASP A 148 -7.62 -15.09 -4.36
CA ASP A 148 -8.89 -14.49 -3.94
C ASP A 148 -9.86 -14.31 -5.12
N PRO A 149 -11.04 -14.97 -5.10
CA PRO A 149 -11.99 -14.88 -6.22
C PRO A 149 -12.52 -13.48 -6.50
N ALA A 150 -12.72 -12.64 -5.48
CA ALA A 150 -13.20 -11.27 -5.69
C ALA A 150 -12.13 -10.39 -6.37
N VAL A 151 -10.85 -10.63 -6.05
CA VAL A 151 -9.73 -9.95 -6.71
C VAL A 151 -9.62 -10.37 -8.17
N LYS A 152 -9.80 -11.66 -8.49
CA LYS A 152 -9.81 -12.14 -9.89
C LYS A 152 -10.87 -11.43 -10.72
N VAL A 153 -12.05 -11.27 -10.15
CA VAL A 153 -13.18 -10.55 -10.77
C VAL A 153 -12.80 -9.07 -11.00
N LEU A 154 -12.25 -8.40 -9.98
CA LEU A 154 -11.80 -7.01 -10.12
C LEU A 154 -10.68 -6.85 -11.17
N SER A 155 -9.72 -7.79 -11.19
CA SER A 155 -8.64 -7.83 -12.19
C SER A 155 -9.18 -8.03 -13.60
N ALA A 156 -10.19 -8.87 -13.78
CA ALA A 156 -10.84 -9.07 -15.07
C ALA A 156 -11.64 -7.82 -15.51
N PHE A 157 -12.29 -7.13 -14.56
CA PHE A 157 -12.97 -5.87 -14.83
C PHE A 157 -12.01 -4.79 -15.37
N PHE A 158 -10.88 -4.56 -14.69
CA PHE A 158 -9.88 -3.60 -15.16
C PHE A 158 -9.14 -4.06 -16.42
N GLY A 159 -8.84 -5.36 -16.53
CA GLY A 159 -8.26 -5.94 -17.73
C GLY A 159 -9.12 -5.71 -18.96
N LYS A 160 -10.44 -5.83 -18.82
CA LYS A 160 -11.39 -5.53 -19.90
C LYS A 160 -11.40 -4.04 -20.28
N LYS A 161 -11.42 -3.12 -19.30
CA LYS A 161 -11.32 -1.69 -19.58
C LYS A 161 -10.04 -1.35 -20.36
N LEU A 162 -8.93 -1.97 -19.95
CA LEU A 162 -7.65 -1.84 -20.65
C LEU A 162 -7.72 -2.42 -22.06
N ASP A 163 -8.25 -3.63 -22.23
CA ASP A 163 -8.41 -4.27 -23.53
C ASP A 163 -9.31 -3.47 -24.47
N GLU A 164 -10.41 -2.88 -23.98
CA GLU A 164 -11.30 -2.04 -24.78
C GLU A 164 -10.58 -0.80 -25.32
N VAL A 165 -9.71 -0.19 -24.51
CA VAL A 165 -8.88 0.95 -24.90
C VAL A 165 -7.77 0.52 -25.86
N LEU A 166 -7.08 -0.60 -25.59
CA LEU A 166 -5.96 -1.11 -26.41
C LEU A 166 -6.41 -1.65 -27.77
N ASN A 167 -7.61 -2.22 -27.86
CA ASN A 167 -8.10 -2.84 -29.11
C ASN A 167 -8.68 -1.84 -30.12
N GLY A 168 -8.78 -0.55 -29.76
CA GLY A 168 -9.20 0.51 -30.67
C GLY A 168 -10.67 0.49 -31.05
N SER A 169 -11.08 1.52 -31.79
CA SER A 169 -12.45 1.61 -32.30
C SER A 169 -12.76 0.51 -33.33
N THR A 170 -14.04 0.26 -33.58
CA THR A 170 -14.49 -0.67 -34.65
C THR A 170 -13.90 -0.31 -36.01
N GLN A 171 -13.59 0.97 -36.25
CA GLN A 171 -12.93 1.44 -37.46
C GLN A 171 -11.44 1.06 -37.49
N ASP A 172 -10.72 1.20 -36.36
CA ASP A 172 -9.30 0.84 -36.28
C ASP A 172 -9.08 -0.67 -36.51
N LYS A 173 -10.02 -1.52 -36.02
CA LYS A 173 -10.04 -2.96 -36.29
C LYS A 173 -10.27 -3.28 -37.77
N LYS A 174 -11.16 -2.54 -38.45
CA LYS A 174 -11.42 -2.69 -39.89
C LYS A 174 -10.22 -2.26 -40.73
N ASP A 175 -9.52 -1.21 -40.30
CA ASP A 175 -8.32 -0.68 -40.95
C ASP A 175 -7.06 -1.53 -40.67
N LYS A 176 -7.18 -2.63 -39.91
CA LYS A 176 -6.06 -3.48 -39.46
C LYS A 176 -4.93 -2.69 -38.78
N LYS A 177 -5.27 -1.61 -38.08
CA LYS A 177 -4.27 -0.80 -37.39
C LYS A 177 -3.86 -1.49 -36.09
N ILE A 178 -2.55 -1.62 -35.90
CA ILE A 178 -1.96 -2.04 -34.64
C ILE A 178 -1.94 -0.82 -33.73
N ILE A 179 -2.62 -0.90 -32.58
CA ILE A 179 -2.48 0.14 -31.57
C ILE A 179 -1.23 -0.12 -30.76
N THR A 180 -0.37 0.89 -30.65
CA THR A 180 0.76 0.90 -29.74
C THR A 180 0.54 1.92 -28.65
N VAL A 181 0.88 1.54 -27.41
CA VAL A 181 0.88 2.46 -26.27
C VAL A 181 2.31 2.87 -26.00
N ASP A 182 2.51 4.17 -25.83
CA ASP A 182 3.79 4.71 -25.43
C ASP A 182 4.11 4.30 -23.99
N HIS A 183 5.37 3.98 -23.72
CA HIS A 183 5.81 3.71 -22.35
C HIS A 183 5.59 4.92 -21.43
N THR A 184 5.65 6.16 -21.95
CA THR A 184 5.35 7.35 -21.15
C THR A 184 3.90 7.39 -20.71
N GLU A 185 2.97 7.00 -21.57
CA GLU A 185 1.54 6.91 -21.23
C GLU A 185 1.28 5.83 -20.17
N PHE A 186 1.96 4.68 -20.28
CA PHE A 186 1.86 3.63 -19.26
C PHE A 186 2.42 4.09 -17.91
N ILE A 187 3.52 4.85 -17.93
CA ILE A 187 4.08 5.44 -16.70
C ILE A 187 3.08 6.42 -16.08
N ASP A 188 2.40 7.24 -16.89
CA ASP A 188 1.43 8.23 -16.41
C ASP A 188 0.18 7.56 -15.81
N LEU A 189 -0.26 6.44 -16.39
CA LEU A 189 -1.26 5.58 -15.79
C LEU A 189 -0.78 5.04 -14.43
N TYR A 190 0.44 4.51 -14.38
CA TYR A 190 1.00 3.93 -13.16
C TYR A 190 1.15 4.97 -12.04
N THR A 191 1.67 6.16 -12.33
CA THR A 191 1.85 7.24 -11.35
C THR A 191 0.50 7.76 -10.84
N SER A 192 -0.48 7.95 -11.72
CA SER A 192 -1.84 8.34 -11.35
C SER A 192 -2.48 7.33 -10.39
N GLU A 193 -2.37 6.05 -10.71
CA GLU A 193 -2.89 4.97 -9.87
C GLU A 193 -2.22 4.84 -8.52
N LEU A 194 -0.91 5.04 -8.50
CA LEU A 194 -0.16 5.05 -7.27
C LEU A 194 -0.54 6.24 -6.39
N GLY A 195 -0.77 7.42 -6.99
CA GLY A 195 -1.32 8.60 -6.32
C GLY A 195 -2.69 8.36 -5.71
N LYS A 196 -3.64 7.79 -6.48
CA LYS A 196 -4.96 7.39 -5.97
C LYS A 196 -4.84 6.40 -4.81
N SER A 197 -3.92 5.44 -4.91
CA SER A 197 -3.70 4.44 -3.86
C SER A 197 -3.16 5.07 -2.57
N ILE A 198 -2.30 6.08 -2.66
CA ILE A 198 -1.83 6.86 -1.49
C ILE A 198 -3.00 7.57 -0.81
N VAL A 199 -3.81 8.30 -1.59
CA VAL A 199 -4.99 9.01 -1.06
C VAL A 199 -5.93 8.03 -0.37
N ASN A 200 -6.26 6.94 -1.05
CA ASN A 200 -7.12 5.88 -0.53
C ASN A 200 -6.59 5.26 0.77
N ALA A 201 -5.26 5.17 0.96
CA ALA A 201 -4.68 4.61 2.18
C ALA A 201 -4.89 5.55 3.38
N PHE A 202 -4.76 6.86 3.18
CA PHE A 202 -5.05 7.85 4.21
C PHE A 202 -6.54 7.98 4.50
N THR A 203 -7.39 8.05 3.46
CA THR A 203 -8.84 8.16 3.65
C THR A 203 -9.42 6.91 4.28
N SER A 204 -8.89 5.73 3.93
CA SER A 204 -9.18 4.47 4.60
C SER A 204 -8.92 4.54 6.11
N TYR A 205 -7.78 5.07 6.53
CA TYR A 205 -7.49 5.29 7.95
C TYR A 205 -8.51 6.26 8.57
N CYS A 206 -8.77 7.40 7.91
CA CYS A 206 -9.68 8.42 8.39
C CYS A 206 -11.13 7.95 8.52
N MET A 207 -11.58 7.05 7.66
CA MET A 207 -12.93 6.46 7.73
C MET A 207 -13.19 5.73 9.06
N GLU A 208 -12.15 5.18 9.68
CA GLU A 208 -12.23 4.42 10.93
C GLU A 208 -11.98 5.28 12.18
N THR A 209 -11.64 6.56 12.02
CA THR A 209 -11.31 7.45 13.15
C THR A 209 -12.55 8.07 13.77
N SER A 210 -12.49 8.35 15.07
CA SER A 210 -13.55 9.07 15.76
C SER A 210 -13.82 10.43 15.10
N PRO A 211 -15.09 10.78 14.78
CA PRO A 211 -15.43 12.09 14.23
C PRO A 211 -14.91 13.25 15.07
N SER A 212 -14.80 13.06 16.39
CA SER A 212 -14.34 14.07 17.34
C SER A 212 -12.89 14.53 17.14
N CYS A 213 -12.05 13.76 16.42
CA CYS A 213 -10.69 14.21 16.11
C CYS A 213 -10.67 15.37 15.10
N ARG A 214 -11.78 15.58 14.39
CA ARG A 214 -11.96 16.66 13.41
C ARG A 214 -12.66 17.89 13.99
N ASP A 215 -12.94 17.89 15.29
CA ASP A 215 -13.52 19.03 15.98
C ASP A 215 -12.43 20.05 16.32
N LEU A 216 -12.62 21.29 15.88
CA LEU A 216 -11.82 22.42 16.34
C LEU A 216 -12.18 22.72 17.80
N LYS A 217 -11.16 22.87 18.65
CA LYS A 217 -11.33 23.38 20.01
C LYS A 217 -10.42 24.58 20.21
N LYS A 218 -10.89 25.57 20.96
CA LYS A 218 -10.04 26.66 21.40
C LYS A 218 -9.01 26.11 22.36
N ASP A 219 -7.74 26.27 22.01
CA ASP A 219 -6.61 25.95 22.87
C ASP A 219 -6.68 26.88 24.10
N PRO A 220 -6.70 26.34 25.33
CA PRO A 220 -6.76 27.16 26.54
C PRO A 220 -5.58 28.12 26.71
N ALA A 221 -4.42 27.82 26.10
CA ALA A 221 -3.21 28.61 26.25
C ALA A 221 -3.17 29.87 25.39
N ASP A 222 -3.68 29.83 24.16
CA ASP A 222 -3.61 30.97 23.22
C ASP A 222 -4.97 31.38 22.62
N GLY A 223 -6.05 30.66 22.96
CA GLY A 223 -7.40 30.92 22.45
C GLY A 223 -7.59 30.60 20.97
N VAL A 224 -6.58 30.06 20.29
CA VAL A 224 -6.61 29.71 18.87
C VAL A 224 -7.33 28.38 18.70
N GLU A 225 -8.21 28.30 17.72
CA GLU A 225 -8.86 27.04 17.36
C GLU A 225 -7.83 26.08 16.76
N LYS A 226 -7.61 24.97 17.46
CA LYS A 226 -6.72 23.88 17.03
C LYS A 226 -7.48 22.57 17.09
N TYR A 227 -7.10 21.65 16.22
CA TYR A 227 -7.51 20.27 16.36
C TYR A 227 -6.82 19.68 17.60
N SER A 228 -7.64 19.39 18.61
CA SER A 228 -7.16 19.13 19.97
C SER A 228 -6.65 17.70 20.22
N LYS A 229 -6.86 16.78 19.26
CA LYS A 229 -6.58 15.35 19.46
C LYS A 229 -6.01 14.73 18.19
N PRO A 230 -5.05 13.79 18.30
CA PRO A 230 -4.69 12.94 17.18
C PRO A 230 -5.91 12.12 16.73
N CYS A 231 -5.99 11.81 15.44
CA CYS A 231 -7.05 10.93 14.92
C CYS A 231 -6.71 9.47 15.21
N ILE A 232 -7.29 8.97 16.31
CA ILE A 232 -7.13 7.60 16.81
C ILE A 232 -8.33 6.75 16.36
N ILE A 233 -8.05 5.49 16.05
CA ILE A 233 -8.99 4.42 15.73
C ILE A 233 -9.20 3.56 16.97
N SER A 234 -10.46 3.34 17.35
CA SER A 234 -10.77 2.41 18.45
C SER A 234 -10.36 0.98 18.09
N LYS A 235 -9.68 0.32 19.03
CA LYS A 235 -9.39 -1.13 18.95
C LYS A 235 -10.69 -1.92 19.06
N ASN A 236 -11.67 -1.42 19.80
CA ASN A 236 -12.99 -2.02 19.92
C ASN A 236 -13.73 -1.98 18.57
N GLU A 237 -14.21 -3.13 18.11
CA GLU A 237 -14.86 -3.23 16.81
C GLU A 237 -16.24 -2.56 16.76
N ILE A 238 -16.97 -2.53 17.87
CA ILE A 238 -18.30 -1.90 17.95
C ILE A 238 -18.15 -0.39 17.79
N ASP A 239 -17.22 0.20 18.55
CA ASP A 239 -16.95 1.64 18.50
C ASP A 239 -16.46 2.04 17.10
N ARG A 240 -15.53 1.26 16.52
CA ARG A 240 -15.03 1.50 15.16
C ARG A 240 -16.15 1.44 14.11
N LYS A 241 -17.10 0.52 14.22
CA LYS A 241 -18.27 0.46 13.32
C LYS A 241 -19.19 1.67 13.49
N ALA A 242 -19.36 2.15 14.73
CA ALA A 242 -20.12 3.37 14.99
C ALA A 242 -19.42 4.61 14.40
N ASP A 243 -18.10 4.70 14.52
CA ASP A 243 -17.29 5.76 13.93
C ASP A 243 -17.38 5.75 12.40
N ILE A 244 -17.26 4.57 11.74
CA ILE A 244 -17.47 4.42 10.30
C ILE A 244 -18.86 4.92 9.89
N ALA A 245 -19.92 4.46 10.58
CA ALA A 245 -21.29 4.87 10.28
C ALA A 245 -21.48 6.39 10.44
N SER A 246 -20.87 6.99 11.46
CA SER A 246 -20.91 8.44 11.65
C SER A 246 -20.16 9.19 10.55
N ASN A 247 -18.99 8.70 10.14
CA ASN A 247 -18.19 9.29 9.07
C ASN A 247 -18.91 9.20 7.72
N LEU A 248 -19.52 8.06 7.40
CA LEU A 248 -20.37 7.86 6.23
C LEU A 248 -21.55 8.83 6.22
N LYS A 249 -22.23 8.98 7.37
CA LYS A 249 -23.34 9.95 7.50
C LYS A 249 -22.87 11.39 7.22
N THR A 250 -21.68 11.77 7.68
CA THR A 250 -21.12 13.11 7.41
C THR A 250 -20.89 13.33 5.91
N ILE A 251 -20.28 12.38 5.21
CA ILE A 251 -19.99 12.54 3.77
C ILE A 251 -21.25 12.42 2.89
N ASN A 252 -22.27 11.66 3.28
CA ASN A 252 -23.55 11.63 2.56
C ASN A 252 -24.27 12.99 2.67
N ALA A 253 -23.98 13.74 3.73
CA ALA A 253 -24.43 15.11 3.91
C ALA A 253 -23.45 16.16 3.35
N ALA A 254 -22.37 15.74 2.64
CA ALA A 254 -21.24 16.57 2.24
C ALA A 254 -21.66 17.97 1.80
N ASN A 255 -21.06 19.00 2.42
CA ASN A 255 -21.35 20.40 2.12
C ASN A 255 -20.23 21.05 1.29
N PHE A 256 -19.13 20.33 1.05
CA PHE A 256 -17.98 20.82 0.29
C PHE A 256 -17.44 22.16 0.78
N THR A 257 -17.51 22.41 2.09
CA THR A 257 -17.00 23.63 2.71
C THR A 257 -15.51 23.54 2.97
N ASP A 258 -14.82 24.69 3.02
CA ASP A 258 -13.39 24.72 3.35
C ASP A 258 -13.11 24.16 4.75
N ALA A 259 -14.01 24.40 5.72
CA ALA A 259 -13.89 23.85 7.06
C ALA A 259 -13.94 22.31 7.08
N GLU A 260 -14.83 21.71 6.28
CA GLU A 260 -14.91 20.26 6.12
C GLU A 260 -13.68 19.70 5.41
N GLY A 261 -13.18 20.41 4.39
CA GLY A 261 -11.92 20.06 3.73
C GLY A 261 -10.72 20.09 4.67
N LEU A 262 -10.58 21.14 5.48
CA LEU A 262 -9.52 21.27 6.49
C LEU A 262 -9.62 20.18 7.56
N ALA A 263 -10.84 19.81 7.97
CA ALA A 263 -11.07 18.71 8.91
C ALA A 263 -10.56 17.36 8.37
N TRP A 264 -10.85 17.04 7.11
CA TRP A 264 -10.34 15.81 6.49
C TRP A 264 -8.82 15.86 6.24
N GLN A 265 -8.30 17.00 5.82
CA GLN A 265 -6.85 17.21 5.68
C GLN A 265 -6.13 17.09 7.03
N HIS A 266 -6.75 17.53 8.13
CA HIS A 266 -6.20 17.33 9.47
C HIS A 266 -6.05 15.85 9.80
N CYS A 267 -7.11 15.05 9.57
CA CYS A 267 -7.03 13.61 9.80
C CYS A 267 -5.90 12.98 8.99
N ILE A 268 -5.83 13.26 7.69
CA ILE A 268 -4.80 12.72 6.81
C ILE A 268 -3.39 13.14 7.27
N GLY A 269 -3.20 14.41 7.61
CA GLY A 269 -1.93 14.94 8.10
C GLY A 269 -1.54 14.45 9.50
N SER A 270 -2.49 13.90 10.28
CA SER A 270 -2.21 13.34 11.61
C SER A 270 -1.65 11.91 11.58
N VAL A 271 -1.83 11.18 10.47
CA VAL A 271 -1.44 9.75 10.36
C VAL A 271 0.05 9.55 10.58
N SER A 272 0.90 10.40 10.03
CA SER A 272 2.35 10.32 10.25
C SER A 272 2.72 10.55 11.72
N GLY A 273 2.06 11.51 12.38
CA GLY A 273 2.21 11.76 13.82
C GLY A 273 1.84 10.52 14.64
N VAL A 274 0.67 9.93 14.40
CA VAL A 274 0.21 8.74 15.12
C VAL A 274 1.13 7.54 14.93
N CYS A 275 1.72 7.34 13.73
CA CYS A 275 2.69 6.27 13.53
C CYS A 275 3.96 6.47 14.37
N TYR A 276 4.48 7.70 14.41
CA TYR A 276 5.78 7.98 15.01
C TYR A 276 5.71 8.47 16.45
N GLU A 277 4.52 8.60 17.04
CA GLU A 277 4.34 8.86 18.46
C GLU A 277 4.94 7.74 19.32
N ASN A 278 5.42 8.12 20.51
CA ASN A 278 6.03 7.20 21.46
C ASN A 278 5.04 6.13 21.95
N THR A 279 5.58 4.99 22.39
CA THR A 279 4.80 3.86 22.89
C THR A 279 3.89 4.28 24.04
N SER A 280 2.59 3.99 23.91
CA SER A 280 1.59 4.19 24.95
C SER A 280 1.04 2.85 25.43
N THR A 281 0.66 2.79 26.71
CA THR A 281 -0.10 1.67 27.28
C THR A 281 -1.57 1.70 26.86
N ASP A 282 -2.03 2.79 26.25
CA ASP A 282 -3.36 2.91 25.67
C ASP A 282 -3.51 1.96 24.48
N LEU A 283 -4.50 1.06 24.57
CA LEU A 283 -4.75 0.02 23.58
C LEU A 283 -5.26 0.56 22.24
N ASP A 284 -5.99 1.67 22.25
CA ASP A 284 -6.50 2.32 21.04
C ASP A 284 -5.37 3.07 20.34
N LEU A 285 -4.50 3.76 21.10
CA LEU A 285 -3.31 4.39 20.53
C LEU A 285 -2.35 3.33 19.96
N ALA A 286 -2.11 2.21 20.66
CA ALA A 286 -1.28 1.13 20.14
C ALA A 286 -1.85 0.51 18.85
N TYR A 287 -3.18 0.35 18.77
CA TYR A 287 -3.86 -0.12 17.56
C TYR A 287 -3.76 0.88 16.41
N SER A 288 -3.96 2.16 16.72
CA SER A 288 -3.88 3.27 15.76
C SER A 288 -2.48 3.45 15.21
N LYS A 289 -1.46 3.40 16.08
CA LYS A 289 -0.04 3.42 15.68
C LYS A 289 0.27 2.30 14.70
N GLN A 290 -0.18 1.06 14.99
CA GLN A 290 0.00 -0.06 14.07
C GLN A 290 -0.64 0.25 12.71
N LYS A 291 -1.88 0.74 12.66
CA LYS A 291 -2.57 1.04 11.39
C LYS A 291 -1.95 2.21 10.65
N ALA A 292 -1.58 3.27 11.35
CA ALA A 292 -0.91 4.43 10.80
C ALA A 292 0.45 4.07 10.19
N CYS A 293 1.24 3.22 10.87
CA CYS A 293 2.54 2.80 10.34
C CYS A 293 2.45 1.91 9.11
N LEU A 294 1.38 1.12 8.96
CA LEU A 294 1.12 0.39 7.71
C LEU A 294 0.83 1.35 6.55
N VAL A 295 0.07 2.42 6.81
CA VAL A 295 -0.15 3.49 5.81
C VAL A 295 1.18 4.16 5.48
N MET A 296 2.00 4.50 6.47
CA MET A 296 3.28 5.16 6.23
C MET A 296 4.29 4.28 5.47
N ASP A 297 4.40 2.98 5.76
CA ASP A 297 5.25 2.06 4.99
C ASP A 297 4.79 1.93 3.53
N PHE A 298 3.48 1.83 3.32
CA PHE A 298 2.92 1.83 1.97
C PHE A 298 3.27 3.13 1.23
N VAL A 299 3.03 4.28 1.85
CA VAL A 299 3.28 5.59 1.24
C VAL A 299 4.76 5.82 0.97
N LYS A 300 5.65 5.38 1.87
CA LYS A 300 7.09 5.39 1.66
C LYS A 300 7.51 4.56 0.46
N SER A 301 6.95 3.35 0.34
CA SER A 301 7.19 2.46 -0.79
C SER A 301 6.65 3.05 -2.10
N ALA A 302 5.45 3.63 -2.07
CA ALA A 302 4.83 4.31 -3.20
C ALA A 302 5.64 5.53 -3.66
N ARG A 303 6.13 6.36 -2.73
CA ARG A 303 7.01 7.49 -3.04
C ARG A 303 8.26 7.06 -3.80
N LYS A 304 8.94 5.99 -3.36
CA LYS A 304 10.11 5.43 -4.08
C LYS A 304 9.76 4.99 -5.50
N ASN A 305 8.62 4.36 -5.68
CA ASN A 305 8.15 3.92 -6.98
C ASN A 305 7.79 5.10 -7.89
N LEU A 306 7.22 6.18 -7.36
CA LEU A 306 7.00 7.43 -8.11
C LEU A 306 8.33 8.04 -8.57
N ILE A 307 9.36 8.09 -7.71
CA ILE A 307 10.69 8.59 -8.08
C ILE A 307 11.27 7.77 -9.25
N ILE A 308 11.17 6.44 -9.16
CA ILE A 308 11.66 5.54 -10.22
C ILE A 308 10.86 5.73 -11.52
N ALA A 309 9.53 5.86 -11.42
CA ALA A 309 8.65 6.11 -12.56
C ALA A 309 9.00 7.44 -13.25
N ASP A 310 9.23 8.51 -12.49
CA ASP A 310 9.66 9.81 -13.02
C ASP A 310 11.01 9.71 -13.76
N GLN A 311 11.97 8.96 -13.20
CA GLN A 311 13.27 8.71 -13.86
C GLN A 311 13.10 7.93 -15.18
N GLN A 312 12.21 6.93 -15.21
CA GLN A 312 11.89 6.20 -16.44
C GLN A 312 11.22 7.11 -17.47
N LYS A 313 10.29 7.97 -17.04
CA LYS A 313 9.62 8.94 -17.92
C LYS A 313 10.63 9.90 -18.56
N ILE A 314 11.59 10.42 -17.78
CA ILE A 314 12.69 11.25 -18.30
C ILE A 314 13.52 10.49 -19.33
N PHE A 315 13.88 9.22 -19.04
CA PHE A 315 14.63 8.38 -19.97
C PHE A 315 13.89 8.18 -21.30
N TYR A 316 12.61 7.78 -21.26
CA TYR A 316 11.81 7.57 -22.47
C TYR A 316 11.55 8.87 -23.25
N ASN A 317 11.35 10.00 -22.55
CA ASN A 317 11.27 11.32 -23.21
C ASN A 317 12.60 11.73 -23.86
N GLY A 318 13.73 11.40 -23.25
CA GLY A 318 15.06 11.60 -23.83
C GLY A 318 15.28 10.83 -25.13
N LEU A 319 14.72 9.61 -25.24
CA LEU A 319 14.73 8.84 -26.49
C LEU A 319 13.91 9.49 -27.61
N LYS A 320 12.88 10.27 -27.28
CA LYS A 320 12.09 11.04 -28.26
C LYS A 320 12.80 12.32 -28.72
N GLY A 321 13.63 12.92 -27.86
CA GLY A 321 14.32 14.19 -28.10
C GLY A 321 15.69 14.10 -28.80
N GLY A 322 16.23 12.89 -28.99
CA GLY A 322 17.46 12.66 -29.74
C GLY A 322 17.21 12.68 -31.25
N GLY A 323 17.60 13.77 -31.91
CA GLY A 323 17.39 13.99 -33.34
C GLY A 323 17.77 12.81 -34.24
N ASP A 324 16.90 12.55 -35.20
CA ASP A 324 17.06 11.74 -36.42
C ASP A 324 17.42 10.25 -36.26
N LYS A 325 16.42 9.40 -36.61
CA LYS A 325 16.49 7.99 -37.06
C LYS A 325 16.18 6.84 -36.09
N GLY A 326 15.65 7.10 -34.89
CA GLY A 326 15.25 6.02 -33.96
C GLY A 326 13.79 5.54 -34.05
N ILE A 327 12.83 6.45 -34.24
CA ILE A 327 11.38 6.15 -34.13
C ILE A 327 10.58 6.73 -35.33
N ALA A 328 11.25 7.17 -36.40
CA ALA A 328 10.56 7.70 -37.59
C ALA A 328 10.14 6.62 -38.62
N SER A 329 10.25 5.34 -38.26
CA SER A 329 9.80 4.19 -39.06
C SER A 329 8.82 3.31 -38.26
N ILE A 330 7.88 3.93 -37.56
CA ILE A 330 6.71 3.20 -37.08
C ILE A 330 5.81 2.98 -38.32
N ALA A 331 5.58 1.71 -38.66
CA ALA A 331 4.90 1.29 -39.89
C ALA A 331 3.58 2.04 -40.12
N SER A 332 3.20 2.28 -41.38
CA SER A 332 1.94 2.93 -41.80
C SER A 332 0.66 2.32 -41.21
N ASN A 333 0.76 1.14 -40.61
CA ASN A 333 -0.33 0.38 -40.02
C ASN A 333 -0.37 0.51 -38.49
N MET A 334 0.42 1.39 -37.87
CA MET A 334 0.47 1.57 -36.42
C MET A 334 -0.14 2.93 -36.04
N LYS A 335 -1.02 2.92 -35.05
CA LYS A 335 -1.66 4.10 -34.47
C LYS A 335 -1.26 4.18 -33.00
N ALA A 336 -0.65 5.28 -32.57
CA ALA A 336 -0.52 5.53 -31.14
C ALA A 336 -1.92 5.62 -30.53
N ALA A 337 -2.16 4.94 -29.40
CA ALA A 337 -3.40 5.11 -28.66
C ALA A 337 -3.63 6.61 -28.41
N ASN A 338 -4.82 7.10 -28.70
CA ASN A 338 -5.13 8.51 -28.59
C ASN A 338 -5.05 8.92 -27.11
N GLU A 339 -4.25 9.95 -26.78
CA GLU A 339 -4.04 10.46 -25.40
C GLU A 339 -5.36 10.78 -24.69
N LYS A 340 -6.42 11.12 -25.44
CA LYS A 340 -7.77 11.39 -24.89
C LYS A 340 -8.52 10.13 -24.45
N ASP A 341 -8.11 8.95 -24.89
CA ASP A 341 -8.78 7.67 -24.63
C ASP A 341 -8.05 6.79 -23.61
N LEU A 342 -6.77 7.08 -23.35
CA LEU A 342 -5.92 6.35 -22.42
C LEU A 342 -5.70 7.11 -21.10
N THR A 343 -6.75 7.73 -20.55
CA THR A 343 -6.65 8.41 -19.25
C THR A 343 -6.74 7.42 -18.10
N ALA A 344 -6.01 7.67 -17.01
CA ALA A 344 -6.07 6.85 -15.80
C ALA A 344 -7.50 6.66 -15.32
N ASP A 345 -8.31 7.72 -15.30
CA ASP A 345 -9.70 7.60 -14.88
C ASP A 345 -10.56 6.71 -15.76
N LYS A 346 -10.40 6.74 -17.09
CA LYS A 346 -11.13 5.81 -17.96
C LYS A 346 -10.83 4.35 -17.61
N LEU A 347 -9.57 4.06 -17.26
CA LEU A 347 -9.10 2.71 -17.01
C LEU A 347 -9.36 2.22 -15.59
N THR A 348 -9.28 3.08 -14.59
CA THR A 348 -9.18 2.65 -13.19
C THR A 348 -10.23 3.23 -12.27
N GLN A 349 -10.98 4.23 -12.73
CA GLN A 349 -12.07 4.79 -11.95
C GLN A 349 -13.10 3.71 -11.65
N ILE A 350 -13.52 3.67 -10.40
CA ILE A 350 -14.55 2.79 -9.88
C ILE A 350 -15.46 3.60 -8.96
N ASN A 351 -16.77 3.39 -9.06
CA ASN A 351 -17.77 3.89 -8.12
C ASN A 351 -18.35 2.74 -7.28
N SER A 352 -19.00 3.07 -6.18
CA SER A 352 -19.59 2.06 -5.28
C SER A 352 -20.60 1.14 -6.00
N ALA A 353 -21.36 1.65 -6.97
CA ALA A 353 -22.32 0.85 -7.73
C ALA A 353 -21.64 -0.18 -8.67
N ASP A 354 -20.38 0.04 -9.08
CA ASP A 354 -19.66 -0.90 -9.94
C ASP A 354 -19.41 -2.26 -9.26
N ILE A 355 -19.48 -2.33 -7.92
CA ILE A 355 -19.35 -3.59 -7.17
C ILE A 355 -20.47 -4.59 -7.48
N ASP A 356 -21.67 -4.10 -7.75
CA ASP A 356 -22.84 -4.92 -8.09
C ASP A 356 -23.07 -5.05 -9.59
N LYS A 357 -22.42 -4.21 -10.42
CA LYS A 357 -22.64 -4.25 -11.87
C LYS A 357 -22.05 -5.52 -12.46
N PRO A 358 -22.85 -6.37 -13.13
CA PRO A 358 -22.31 -7.51 -13.86
C PRO A 358 -21.47 -7.02 -15.03
N PHE A 359 -20.29 -7.59 -15.18
CA PHE A 359 -19.50 -7.47 -16.40
C PHE A 359 -19.32 -8.84 -17.04
N THR A 360 -19.23 -8.84 -18.36
CA THR A 360 -18.90 -10.02 -19.14
C THR A 360 -17.38 -10.22 -19.11
N ASN A 361 -16.91 -11.32 -18.53
CA ASN A 361 -15.49 -11.69 -18.50
C ASN A 361 -15.01 -12.20 -19.89
N SER A 362 -13.73 -12.58 -20.01
CA SER A 362 -13.13 -13.09 -21.25
C SER A 362 -13.83 -14.33 -21.82
N ASP A 363 -14.51 -15.09 -20.96
CA ASP A 363 -15.21 -16.33 -21.30
C ASP A 363 -16.71 -16.11 -21.59
N ASN A 364 -17.13 -14.86 -21.76
CA ASN A 364 -18.52 -14.44 -21.95
C ASN A 364 -19.46 -14.73 -20.77
N LEU A 365 -18.93 -15.01 -19.57
CA LEU A 365 -19.73 -15.18 -18.37
C LEU A 365 -19.99 -13.82 -17.70
N LYS A 366 -21.23 -13.61 -17.25
CA LYS A 366 -21.59 -12.42 -16.45
C LYS A 366 -21.21 -12.67 -15.00
N GLU A 367 -20.25 -11.93 -14.50
CA GLU A 367 -19.81 -11.97 -13.10
C GLU A 367 -19.80 -10.57 -12.50
N ASN A 368 -19.95 -10.49 -11.18
CA ASN A 368 -19.67 -9.29 -10.41
C ASN A 368 -19.06 -9.67 -9.05
N ILE A 369 -18.47 -8.70 -8.39
CA ILE A 369 -17.80 -8.90 -7.10
C ILE A 369 -18.82 -9.40 -6.06
N SER A 370 -20.03 -8.84 -6.11
CA SER A 370 -21.11 -9.13 -5.18
C SER A 370 -21.53 -10.61 -5.16
N THR A 371 -21.76 -11.19 -6.34
CA THR A 371 -22.18 -12.60 -6.52
C THR A 371 -21.05 -13.56 -6.14
N THR A 372 -19.81 -13.23 -6.51
CA THR A 372 -18.64 -14.04 -6.14
C THR A 372 -18.43 -14.08 -4.63
N ASN A 373 -18.56 -12.93 -3.95
CA ASN A 373 -18.50 -12.89 -2.49
C ASN A 373 -19.67 -13.63 -1.83
N LYS A 374 -20.88 -13.53 -2.38
CA LYS A 374 -22.03 -14.30 -1.89
C LYS A 374 -21.77 -15.81 -1.97
N LYS A 375 -21.18 -16.30 -3.07
CA LYS A 375 -20.79 -17.70 -3.21
C LYS A 375 -19.77 -18.11 -2.14
N LEU A 376 -18.78 -17.26 -1.84
CA LEU A 376 -17.81 -17.53 -0.76
C LEU A 376 -18.47 -17.57 0.61
N VAL A 377 -19.44 -16.68 0.88
CA VAL A 377 -20.24 -16.72 2.12
C VAL A 377 -21.00 -18.02 2.21
N ASP A 378 -21.63 -18.48 1.13
CA ASP A 378 -22.37 -19.73 1.10
C ASP A 378 -21.43 -20.94 1.31
N GLU A 379 -20.26 -20.96 0.66
CA GLU A 379 -19.21 -21.97 0.91
C GLU A 379 -18.69 -21.92 2.36
N SER A 380 -18.66 -20.77 3.02
CA SER A 380 -18.24 -20.67 4.43
C SER A 380 -19.26 -21.26 5.41
N LYS A 381 -20.55 -21.29 5.04
CA LYS A 381 -21.61 -21.95 5.85
C LYS A 381 -21.44 -23.47 5.88
N ASP A 382 -20.83 -24.04 4.83
CA ASP A 382 -20.46 -25.44 4.82
C ASP A 382 -19.38 -25.75 5.84
N CYS A 383 -18.53 -24.79 6.22
CA CYS A 383 -17.48 -24.94 7.21
C CYS A 383 -17.96 -24.66 8.65
N VAL A 384 -18.66 -23.54 8.88
CA VAL A 384 -19.30 -23.21 10.16
C VAL A 384 -20.81 -23.35 10.02
N GLY A 385 -21.32 -24.46 10.55
CA GLY A 385 -22.72 -24.85 10.50
C GLY A 385 -23.66 -23.83 11.17
N PRO A 386 -24.98 -23.95 10.92
CA PRO A 386 -25.98 -23.08 11.52
C PRO A 386 -26.08 -23.23 13.05
N ASP A 387 -25.60 -24.34 13.59
CA ASP A 387 -25.43 -24.63 15.02
C ASP A 387 -24.17 -23.99 15.62
N GLY A 388 -23.35 -23.31 14.81
CA GLY A 388 -22.09 -22.73 15.23
C GLY A 388 -20.99 -23.78 15.43
N LEU A 389 -21.11 -24.96 14.83
CA LEU A 389 -20.08 -26.00 14.91
C LEU A 389 -19.25 -26.09 13.63
N VAL A 390 -17.96 -26.43 13.81
CA VAL A 390 -17.01 -26.63 12.71
C VAL A 390 -17.21 -28.02 12.09
N THR A 391 -17.50 -28.06 10.79
CA THR A 391 -17.66 -29.32 10.03
C THR A 391 -16.30 -29.86 9.57
N THR A 392 -16.24 -30.84 8.66
CA THR A 392 -15.02 -31.61 8.36
C THR A 392 -13.85 -30.79 7.76
N LYS A 393 -12.62 -31.28 7.99
CA LYS A 393 -11.33 -30.69 7.55
C LYS A 393 -11.31 -30.19 6.09
N ASP A 394 -11.89 -30.95 5.16
CA ASP A 394 -11.80 -30.63 3.73
C ASP A 394 -12.56 -29.36 3.34
N LYS A 395 -13.69 -29.07 4.00
CA LYS A 395 -14.53 -27.89 3.70
C LYS A 395 -13.91 -26.60 4.25
N CYS A 396 -13.28 -26.67 5.42
CA CYS A 396 -12.69 -25.51 6.08
C CYS A 396 -11.29 -25.13 5.57
N SER A 397 -10.57 -26.08 4.97
CA SER A 397 -9.20 -25.86 4.47
C SER A 397 -9.05 -24.79 3.38
N LYS A 398 -10.16 -24.35 2.76
CA LYS A 398 -10.18 -23.21 1.83
C LYS A 398 -10.14 -21.84 2.53
N PHE A 399 -10.47 -21.79 3.82
CA PHE A 399 -10.58 -20.56 4.60
C PHE A 399 -9.51 -20.47 5.70
N LEU A 400 -9.05 -21.62 6.19
CA LEU A 400 -8.05 -21.72 7.24
C LEU A 400 -6.92 -22.67 6.81
N ASP A 401 -5.69 -22.18 6.86
CA ASP A 401 -4.49 -22.95 6.54
C ASP A 401 -4.20 -23.94 7.66
N VAL A 402 -3.93 -25.19 7.28
CA VAL A 402 -3.61 -26.26 8.24
C VAL A 402 -2.12 -26.39 8.53
N ASN A 403 -1.23 -25.67 7.83
CA ASN A 403 0.22 -25.79 7.98
C ASN A 403 0.79 -24.75 8.96
N THR A 404 0.48 -24.93 10.24
CA THR A 404 0.92 -24.02 11.32
C THR A 404 2.43 -23.85 11.38
N THR A 405 3.21 -24.92 11.14
CA THR A 405 4.67 -24.85 11.15
C THR A 405 5.20 -23.97 10.02
N LYS A 406 4.76 -24.20 8.78
CA LYS A 406 5.17 -23.37 7.63
C LYS A 406 4.81 -21.91 7.86
N ASN A 407 3.64 -21.65 8.42
CA ASN A 407 3.14 -20.31 8.68
C ASN A 407 3.95 -19.58 9.76
N THR A 408 4.34 -20.31 10.81
CA THR A 408 5.24 -19.81 11.87
C THR A 408 6.61 -19.46 11.30
N ASP A 409 7.22 -20.38 10.54
CA ASP A 409 8.52 -20.19 9.92
C ASP A 409 8.53 -18.98 8.97
N ALA A 410 7.45 -18.80 8.23
CA ALA A 410 7.32 -17.69 7.31
C ALA A 410 7.28 -16.34 8.03
N VAL A 411 6.51 -16.21 9.12
CA VAL A 411 6.47 -14.98 9.94
C VAL A 411 7.83 -14.71 10.56
N ALA A 412 8.50 -15.75 11.08
CA ALA A 412 9.83 -15.62 11.65
C ALA A 412 10.85 -15.12 10.60
N GLU A 413 10.84 -15.70 9.40
CA GLU A 413 11.69 -15.24 8.29
C GLU A 413 11.40 -13.80 7.90
N PHE A 414 10.12 -13.44 7.78
CA PHE A 414 9.71 -12.09 7.47
C PHE A 414 10.28 -11.10 8.49
N GLY A 415 10.14 -11.41 9.79
CA GLY A 415 10.68 -10.60 10.88
C GLY A 415 12.19 -10.47 10.84
N LEU A 416 12.92 -11.58 10.70
CA LEU A 416 14.38 -11.59 10.56
C LEU A 416 14.86 -10.72 9.38
N ARG A 417 14.16 -10.77 8.25
CA ARG A 417 14.48 -9.92 7.10
C ARG A 417 14.30 -8.43 7.41
N GLN A 418 13.31 -8.06 8.22
CA GLN A 418 13.16 -6.66 8.66
C GLN A 418 14.24 -6.25 9.67
N PHE A 419 14.66 -7.14 10.56
CA PHE A 419 15.79 -6.87 11.46
C PHE A 419 17.10 -6.70 10.69
N ALA A 420 17.36 -7.55 9.68
CA ALA A 420 18.52 -7.41 8.81
C ALA A 420 18.53 -6.05 8.06
N LYS A 421 17.35 -5.55 7.65
CA LYS A 421 17.22 -4.21 7.06
C LYS A 421 17.44 -3.07 8.06
N ALA A 422 17.08 -3.26 9.32
CA ALA A 422 17.36 -2.28 10.39
C ALA A 422 18.88 -2.10 10.55
N ASP A 423 19.62 -3.21 10.58
CA ASP A 423 21.09 -3.18 10.62
C ASP A 423 21.71 -2.59 9.33
N ASP A 424 21.14 -2.86 8.14
CA ASP A 424 21.60 -2.24 6.89
C ASP A 424 21.35 -0.72 6.88
N LEU A 425 20.24 -0.27 7.48
CA LEU A 425 19.95 1.15 7.66
C LEU A 425 21.02 1.81 8.53
N ASP A 426 21.52 1.16 9.58
CA ASP A 426 22.61 1.73 10.39
C ASP A 426 23.85 2.06 9.55
N LYS A 427 24.20 1.21 8.57
CA LYS A 427 25.29 1.47 7.62
C LYS A 427 24.99 2.66 6.71
N LYS A 428 23.75 2.77 6.22
CA LYS A 428 23.31 3.92 5.40
C LYS A 428 23.29 5.23 6.18
N LEU A 429 23.28 5.18 7.50
CA LEU A 429 23.27 6.33 8.38
C LEU A 429 24.64 6.61 9.03
N GLU A 430 25.73 6.00 8.55
CA GLU A 430 27.07 6.19 9.13
C GLU A 430 27.56 7.64 9.01
N ASN A 431 27.45 8.25 7.83
CA ASN A 431 28.02 9.57 7.56
C ASN A 431 27.06 10.49 6.77
N LYS A 432 27.49 11.74 6.60
CA LYS A 432 26.70 12.79 5.95
C LYS A 432 26.28 12.44 4.51
N ASP A 433 27.18 11.87 3.74
CA ASP A 433 26.92 11.57 2.33
C ASP A 433 25.94 10.40 2.17
N THR A 434 26.07 9.39 3.04
CA THR A 434 25.14 8.26 3.04
C THR A 434 23.76 8.65 3.56
N VAL A 435 23.67 9.51 4.58
CA VAL A 435 22.40 10.10 5.05
C VAL A 435 21.76 10.95 3.94
N GLY A 436 22.54 11.79 3.24
CA GLY A 436 22.05 12.58 2.12
C GLY A 436 21.50 11.71 0.98
N SER A 437 22.19 10.61 0.67
CA SER A 437 21.74 9.62 -0.33
C SER A 437 20.43 8.95 0.10
N TYR A 438 20.31 8.56 1.38
CA TYR A 438 19.06 8.00 1.91
C TYR A 438 17.90 9.00 1.83
N LEU A 439 18.11 10.25 2.24
CA LEU A 439 17.07 11.29 2.16
C LEU A 439 16.67 11.56 0.70
N LYS A 440 17.62 11.50 -0.23
CA LYS A 440 17.32 11.61 -1.67
C LYS A 440 16.46 10.47 -2.18
N GLU A 441 16.77 9.22 -1.79
CA GLU A 441 15.94 8.05 -2.09
C GLU A 441 14.53 8.16 -1.48
N GLU A 442 14.40 8.87 -0.36
CA GLU A 442 13.13 9.17 0.29
C GLU A 442 12.43 10.41 -0.30
N GLY A 443 12.94 11.00 -1.40
CA GLY A 443 12.27 12.07 -2.13
C GLY A 443 12.38 13.47 -1.51
N TYR A 444 13.42 13.72 -0.70
CA TYR A 444 13.76 15.08 -0.25
C TYR A 444 14.53 15.82 -1.34
N THR A 445 14.30 17.13 -1.46
CA THR A 445 15.04 17.99 -2.40
C THR A 445 16.46 18.25 -1.90
N GLU A 446 17.37 18.64 -2.79
CA GLU A 446 18.77 18.94 -2.44
C GLU A 446 18.88 20.03 -1.36
N ASP A 447 17.99 21.03 -1.36
CA ASP A 447 18.02 22.10 -0.37
C ASP A 447 17.48 21.64 0.99
N GLN A 448 16.46 20.76 1.00
CA GLN A 448 16.03 20.10 2.23
C GLN A 448 17.13 19.19 2.79
N ILE A 449 17.81 18.43 1.93
CA ILE A 449 18.92 17.56 2.33
C ILE A 449 20.04 18.39 2.95
N LYS A 450 20.45 19.50 2.32
CA LYS A 450 21.47 20.41 2.91
C LYS A 450 21.06 20.94 4.28
N SER A 451 19.78 21.30 4.45
CA SER A 451 19.24 21.77 5.72
C SER A 451 19.25 20.69 6.80
N LEU A 452 18.82 19.46 6.46
CA LEU A 452 18.73 18.32 7.38
C LEU A 452 20.08 17.68 7.70
N THR A 453 21.06 17.79 6.80
CA THR A 453 22.41 17.24 6.95
C THR A 453 23.44 18.29 7.41
N SER A 454 22.96 19.40 7.96
CA SER A 454 23.78 20.37 8.70
C SER A 454 24.40 19.70 9.94
N ALA A 455 25.60 20.18 10.33
CA ALA A 455 26.40 19.51 11.35
C ALA A 455 25.71 19.44 12.73
N ASP A 456 24.84 20.39 13.02
CA ASP A 456 24.03 20.49 14.25
C ASP A 456 22.81 19.57 14.26
N LYS A 457 22.32 19.12 13.09
CA LYS A 457 21.07 18.34 12.97
C LYS A 457 21.26 16.89 12.58
N ILE A 458 22.41 16.54 12.02
CA ILE A 458 22.61 15.23 11.40
C ILE A 458 22.36 14.07 12.36
N GLU A 459 22.79 14.17 13.62
CA GLU A 459 22.58 13.10 14.61
C GLU A 459 21.11 12.98 15.04
N GLU A 460 20.40 14.10 15.19
CA GLU A 460 18.95 14.09 15.43
C GLU A 460 18.19 13.47 14.26
N VAL A 461 18.58 13.80 13.03
CA VAL A 461 18.00 13.26 11.80
C VAL A 461 18.24 11.75 11.71
N LYS A 462 19.46 11.28 11.99
CA LYS A 462 19.77 9.84 12.04
C LYS A 462 18.89 9.13 13.07
N LEU A 463 18.77 9.68 14.29
CA LEU A 463 17.93 9.10 15.33
C LEU A 463 16.46 9.01 14.89
N LYS A 464 15.89 10.10 14.37
CA LYS A 464 14.52 10.12 13.85
C LYS A 464 14.30 9.12 12.73
N ILE A 465 15.25 8.97 11.81
CA ILE A 465 15.14 7.98 10.73
C ILE A 465 15.09 6.56 11.32
N LYS A 466 15.94 6.24 12.30
CA LYS A 466 15.95 4.93 12.97
C LYS A 466 14.66 4.67 13.75
N GLU A 467 14.17 5.64 14.51
CA GLU A 467 12.93 5.53 15.28
C GLU A 467 11.71 5.31 14.38
N ARG A 468 11.62 6.05 13.27
CA ARG A 468 10.57 5.88 12.26
C ARG A 468 10.63 4.50 11.63
N PHE A 469 11.83 4.06 11.22
CA PHE A 469 12.02 2.74 10.63
C PHE A 469 11.65 1.63 11.60
N ASN A 470 12.06 1.72 12.87
CA ASN A 470 11.74 0.72 13.88
C ASN A 470 10.23 0.68 14.18
N SER A 471 9.57 1.84 14.27
CA SER A 471 8.11 1.91 14.45
C SER A 471 7.36 1.28 13.26
N GLU A 472 7.79 1.56 12.02
CA GLU A 472 7.25 0.92 10.82
C GLU A 472 7.48 -0.59 10.84
N LYS A 473 8.73 -1.02 11.07
CA LYS A 473 9.14 -2.44 11.16
C LYS A 473 8.24 -3.22 12.11
N ASP A 474 8.13 -2.75 13.36
CA ASP A 474 7.41 -3.47 14.41
C ASP A 474 5.92 -3.59 14.07
N ALA A 475 5.32 -2.51 13.53
CA ALA A 475 3.93 -2.52 13.08
C ALA A 475 3.70 -3.51 11.93
N ILE A 476 4.61 -3.60 10.96
CA ILE A 476 4.48 -4.51 9.82
C ILE A 476 4.67 -5.96 10.25
N ILE A 477 5.65 -6.26 11.11
CA ILE A 477 5.85 -7.64 11.63
C ILE A 477 4.59 -8.08 12.39
N LYS A 478 4.09 -7.24 13.29
CA LYS A 478 2.88 -7.52 14.08
C LYS A 478 1.65 -7.70 13.21
N GLU A 479 1.46 -6.86 12.20
CA GLU A 479 0.36 -7.00 11.23
C GLU A 479 0.48 -8.31 10.45
N MET A 480 1.67 -8.66 9.97
CA MET A 480 1.89 -9.89 9.23
C MET A 480 1.61 -11.12 10.10
N ALA A 481 2.14 -11.14 11.32
CA ALA A 481 1.86 -12.17 12.31
C ALA A 481 0.35 -12.30 12.59
N SER A 482 -0.34 -11.18 12.77
CA SER A 482 -1.79 -11.14 12.98
C SER A 482 -2.59 -11.65 11.77
N ARG A 483 -2.13 -11.39 10.55
CA ARG A 483 -2.78 -11.88 9.32
C ARG A 483 -2.61 -13.38 9.17
N VAL A 484 -1.40 -13.87 9.39
CA VAL A 484 -1.07 -15.29 9.36
C VAL A 484 -1.87 -16.03 10.42
N SER A 485 -1.84 -15.57 11.67
CA SER A 485 -2.57 -16.22 12.77
C SER A 485 -4.08 -16.26 12.56
N ALA A 486 -4.68 -15.19 12.02
CA ALA A 486 -6.11 -15.13 11.74
C ALA A 486 -6.59 -16.13 10.66
N LYS A 487 -5.67 -16.66 9.85
CA LYS A 487 -5.95 -17.61 8.77
C LYS A 487 -5.24 -18.94 8.97
N THR A 488 -4.72 -19.23 10.16
CA THR A 488 -3.99 -20.47 10.47
C THR A 488 -4.71 -21.24 11.58
N THR A 489 -4.78 -22.57 11.44
CA THR A 489 -5.28 -23.47 12.49
C THR A 489 -4.42 -23.42 13.75
N ALA A 490 -5.06 -23.58 14.91
CA ALA A 490 -4.36 -23.80 16.17
C ALA A 490 -3.59 -25.13 16.22
N THR A 491 -3.96 -26.13 15.39
CA THR A 491 -3.37 -27.48 15.43
C THR A 491 -2.79 -27.87 14.06
N ASN A 492 -1.47 -28.04 13.99
CA ASN A 492 -0.80 -28.37 12.73
C ASN A 492 -1.37 -29.64 12.07
N GLY A 493 -1.69 -29.53 10.78
CA GLY A 493 -2.23 -30.61 9.95
C GLY A 493 -3.73 -30.90 10.13
N ALA A 494 -4.44 -30.22 11.04
CA ALA A 494 -5.86 -30.47 11.31
C ALA A 494 -6.63 -29.18 11.62
N ILE A 495 -7.96 -29.23 11.51
CA ILE A 495 -8.83 -28.16 12.02
C ILE A 495 -9.28 -28.60 13.42
N ASP A 496 -8.98 -27.78 14.42
CA ASP A 496 -9.39 -27.96 15.81
C ASP A 496 -10.77 -27.31 15.99
N LYS A 497 -11.80 -28.13 16.19
CA LYS A 497 -13.20 -27.65 16.21
C LYS A 497 -13.45 -26.62 17.31
N ASP A 498 -12.78 -26.75 18.46
CA ASP A 498 -13.01 -25.91 19.62
C ASP A 498 -12.21 -24.61 19.51
N LYS A 499 -10.97 -24.69 19.01
CA LYS A 499 -10.08 -23.53 18.91
C LYS A 499 -10.25 -22.73 17.62
N ASP A 500 -10.64 -23.37 16.52
CA ASP A 500 -10.75 -22.72 15.22
C ASP A 500 -12.15 -22.15 14.94
N LEU A 501 -13.14 -22.38 15.81
CA LEU A 501 -14.47 -21.82 15.64
C LEU A 501 -14.46 -20.28 15.61
N SER A 502 -13.70 -19.65 16.50
CA SER A 502 -13.60 -18.19 16.57
C SER A 502 -13.00 -17.59 15.30
N PRO A 503 -11.81 -18.01 14.81
CA PRO A 503 -11.27 -17.50 13.55
C PRO A 503 -12.19 -17.81 12.37
N LEU A 504 -12.78 -19.00 12.26
CA LEU A 504 -13.68 -19.33 11.16
C LEU A 504 -14.97 -18.50 11.15
N THR A 505 -15.57 -18.27 12.32
CA THR A 505 -16.75 -17.39 12.47
C THR A 505 -16.43 -15.98 12.02
N LYS A 506 -15.27 -15.47 12.43
CA LYS A 506 -14.80 -14.15 12.02
C LYS A 506 -14.55 -14.06 10.52
N ILE A 507 -13.99 -15.09 9.89
CA ILE A 507 -13.82 -15.16 8.43
C ILE A 507 -15.18 -15.12 7.73
N LYS A 508 -16.16 -15.88 8.22
CA LYS A 508 -17.54 -15.87 7.70
C LYS A 508 -18.17 -14.48 7.81
N GLU A 509 -18.02 -13.81 8.96
CA GLU A 509 -18.47 -12.43 9.14
C GLU A 509 -17.75 -11.46 8.20
N GLU A 510 -16.43 -11.59 8.02
CA GLU A 510 -15.61 -10.82 7.06
C GLU A 510 -16.13 -10.96 5.63
N LEU A 511 -16.36 -12.18 5.17
CA LEU A 511 -16.93 -12.43 3.84
C LEU A 511 -18.33 -11.84 3.72
N GLY A 512 -19.14 -11.92 4.79
CA GLY A 512 -20.50 -11.41 4.83
C GLY A 512 -20.61 -9.88 4.70
N SER A 513 -19.69 -9.11 5.29
CA SER A 513 -19.69 -7.65 5.17
C SER A 513 -18.85 -7.11 4.02
N ARG A 514 -18.01 -7.95 3.39
CA ARG A 514 -16.99 -7.54 2.40
C ARG A 514 -17.50 -6.61 1.31
N ASN A 515 -18.67 -6.90 0.75
CA ASN A 515 -19.27 -6.09 -0.32
C ASN A 515 -19.62 -4.69 0.17
N GLU A 516 -20.28 -4.63 1.33
CA GLU A 516 -20.74 -3.37 1.91
C GLU A 516 -19.56 -2.53 2.40
N ASP A 517 -18.57 -3.16 3.04
CA ASP A 517 -17.33 -2.51 3.45
C ASP A 517 -16.59 -1.91 2.24
N LEU A 518 -16.53 -2.64 1.12
CA LEU A 518 -15.89 -2.18 -0.11
C LEU A 518 -16.65 -1.02 -0.77
N LYS A 519 -17.98 -1.09 -0.83
CA LYS A 519 -18.81 0.01 -1.35
C LYS A 519 -18.63 1.28 -0.52
N ASN A 520 -18.73 1.15 0.80
CA ASN A 520 -18.56 2.26 1.73
C ASN A 520 -17.17 2.87 1.62
N LEU A 521 -16.13 2.05 1.45
CA LEU A 521 -14.78 2.54 1.22
C LEU A 521 -14.66 3.34 -0.09
N ILE A 522 -15.15 2.78 -1.21
CA ILE A 522 -15.07 3.46 -2.52
C ILE A 522 -15.85 4.77 -2.48
N HIS A 523 -17.07 4.74 -1.92
CA HIS A 523 -17.90 5.92 -1.73
C HIS A 523 -17.18 6.99 -0.90
N PHE A 524 -16.64 6.58 0.26
CA PHE A 524 -15.92 7.46 1.16
C PHE A 524 -14.67 8.06 0.51
N ASN A 525 -13.87 7.23 -0.14
CA ASN A 525 -12.65 7.67 -0.82
C ASN A 525 -12.96 8.63 -1.96
N ASN A 526 -13.97 8.35 -2.79
CA ASN A 526 -14.34 9.19 -3.93
C ASN A 526 -14.83 10.58 -3.48
N ILE A 527 -15.56 10.67 -2.36
CA ILE A 527 -15.97 11.97 -1.80
C ILE A 527 -14.80 12.65 -1.09
N VAL A 528 -14.07 11.96 -0.21
CA VAL A 528 -13.03 12.61 0.60
C VAL A 528 -11.84 13.06 -0.23
N ALA A 529 -11.46 12.31 -1.27
CA ALA A 529 -10.42 12.73 -2.21
C ALA A 529 -10.75 14.05 -2.92
N SER A 530 -12.03 14.42 -3.05
CA SER A 530 -12.43 15.70 -3.65
C SER A 530 -12.16 16.92 -2.74
N TYR A 531 -11.95 16.71 -1.43
CA TYR A 531 -11.49 17.76 -0.52
C TYR A 531 -9.98 18.01 -0.62
N LEU A 532 -9.23 17.10 -1.26
CA LEU A 532 -7.81 17.28 -1.47
C LEU A 532 -7.59 18.22 -2.66
N THR A 533 -6.93 19.33 -2.37
CA THR A 533 -6.49 20.31 -3.37
C THR A 533 -5.03 20.07 -3.71
N ILE A 534 -4.74 19.84 -4.98
CA ILE A 534 -3.39 19.76 -5.54
C ILE A 534 -3.10 21.09 -6.21
N SER A 535 -1.96 21.70 -5.90
CA SER A 535 -1.57 22.99 -6.46
C SER A 535 -0.38 22.79 -7.39
N GLU A 536 -0.43 23.32 -8.62
CA GLU A 536 0.76 23.33 -9.47
C GLU A 536 1.86 24.19 -8.83
N LEU A 537 3.08 23.63 -8.76
CA LEU A 537 4.23 24.27 -8.16
C LEU A 537 5.25 24.66 -9.23
N ASN A 538 5.95 25.76 -8.97
CA ASN A 538 7.20 26.10 -9.62
C ASN A 538 8.31 25.16 -9.12
N ALA A 539 9.46 25.13 -9.82
CA ALA A 539 10.62 24.33 -9.42
C ALA A 539 11.21 24.71 -8.04
N ASP A 540 10.83 25.88 -7.50
CA ASP A 540 11.19 26.36 -6.17
C ASP A 540 10.16 26.01 -5.08
N GLY A 541 9.15 25.20 -5.41
CA GLY A 541 8.08 24.76 -4.49
C GLY A 541 6.95 25.78 -4.26
N THR A 542 7.05 27.00 -4.82
CA THR A 542 6.00 28.01 -4.72
C THR A 542 4.84 27.70 -5.67
N THR A 543 3.61 28.04 -5.27
CA THR A 543 2.44 27.84 -6.15
C THR A 543 2.60 28.68 -7.41
N LYS A 544 2.47 28.03 -8.57
CA LYS A 544 2.54 28.70 -9.86
C LYS A 544 1.44 29.76 -9.95
N LYS A 545 1.84 31.00 -10.22
CA LYS A 545 0.92 32.15 -10.22
C LYS A 545 -0.08 31.97 -11.36
N GLY A 546 -1.37 31.91 -11.06
CA GLY A 546 -2.46 31.81 -12.04
C GLY A 546 -3.01 30.40 -12.29
N THR A 547 -2.51 29.37 -11.60
CA THR A 547 -3.10 28.01 -11.64
C THR A 547 -4.03 27.82 -10.45
N SER A 548 -5.31 27.56 -10.70
CA SER A 548 -6.27 27.18 -9.66
C SER A 548 -5.88 25.81 -9.07
N PRO A 549 -6.00 25.61 -7.74
CA PRO A 549 -5.86 24.29 -7.16
C PRO A 549 -6.84 23.33 -7.82
N THR A 550 -6.38 22.15 -8.21
CA THR A 550 -7.18 21.09 -8.81
C THR A 550 -7.63 20.11 -7.73
N ARG A 551 -8.84 19.56 -7.88
CA ARG A 551 -9.44 18.58 -6.97
C ARG A 551 -9.75 17.31 -7.75
N ASN A 552 -9.84 16.17 -7.06
CA ASN A 552 -10.32 14.93 -7.70
C ASN A 552 -11.85 15.00 -7.88
N THR A 553 -12.30 15.78 -8.86
CA THR A 553 -13.72 15.92 -9.19
C THR A 553 -14.22 14.73 -10.00
N ALA A 554 -13.38 14.10 -10.83
CA ALA A 554 -13.79 12.99 -11.69
C ALA A 554 -14.40 11.84 -10.87
N SER A 555 -13.69 11.35 -9.86
CA SER A 555 -14.18 10.33 -8.91
C SER A 555 -15.47 10.75 -8.21
N LEU A 556 -15.55 12.01 -7.75
CA LEU A 556 -16.74 12.54 -7.10
C LEU A 556 -17.97 12.50 -8.03
N PHE A 557 -17.85 13.01 -9.26
CA PHE A 557 -18.97 13.03 -10.19
C PHE A 557 -19.42 11.62 -10.57
N ALA A 558 -18.50 10.67 -10.80
CA ALA A 558 -18.88 9.28 -11.09
C ALA A 558 -19.59 8.62 -9.92
N GLU A 559 -19.10 8.85 -8.69
CA GLU A 559 -19.73 8.33 -7.48
C GLU A 559 -21.15 8.89 -7.32
N VAL A 560 -21.32 10.21 -7.34
CA VAL A 560 -22.61 10.86 -7.11
C VAL A 560 -23.63 10.52 -8.19
N LYS A 561 -23.21 10.43 -9.46
CA LYS A 561 -24.07 10.01 -10.59
C LYS A 561 -24.51 8.54 -10.46
N SER A 562 -23.79 7.73 -9.68
CA SER A 562 -24.07 6.31 -9.50
C SER A 562 -24.85 5.95 -8.22
N MET A 563 -25.09 6.92 -7.33
CA MET A 563 -25.82 6.69 -6.08
C MET A 563 -27.28 6.28 -6.33
N ASP A 564 -27.73 5.25 -5.61
CA ASP A 564 -29.10 4.72 -5.72
C ASP A 564 -30.15 5.70 -5.16
N ASP A 565 -29.83 6.45 -4.10
CA ASP A 565 -30.71 7.48 -3.57
C ASP A 565 -30.66 8.75 -4.45
N GLN A 566 -31.63 8.85 -5.35
CA GLN A 566 -31.74 10.00 -6.26
C GLN A 566 -31.97 11.33 -5.54
N LYS A 567 -32.49 11.35 -4.30
CA LYS A 567 -32.66 12.58 -3.53
C LYS A 567 -31.32 13.02 -2.97
N GLU A 568 -30.56 12.12 -2.35
CA GLU A 568 -29.22 12.41 -1.83
C GLU A 568 -28.27 12.79 -2.96
N SER A 569 -28.25 12.01 -4.05
CA SER A 569 -27.49 12.30 -5.27
C SER A 569 -27.79 13.71 -5.80
N LYS A 570 -29.08 14.07 -5.89
CA LYS A 570 -29.48 15.40 -6.37
C LYS A 570 -29.02 16.51 -5.42
N VAL A 571 -29.15 16.33 -4.11
CA VAL A 571 -28.67 17.31 -3.11
C VAL A 571 -27.17 17.53 -3.24
N ILE A 572 -26.38 16.45 -3.35
CA ILE A 572 -24.92 16.53 -3.51
C ILE A 572 -24.57 17.19 -4.86
N MET A 573 -25.23 16.80 -5.96
CA MET A 573 -25.03 17.42 -7.27
C MET A 573 -25.34 18.91 -7.29
N ASP A 574 -26.39 19.34 -6.60
CA ASP A 574 -26.76 20.76 -6.52
C ASP A 574 -25.72 21.56 -5.70
N LYS A 575 -25.18 20.98 -4.63
CA LYS A 575 -24.05 21.57 -3.88
C LYS A 575 -22.78 21.65 -4.72
N ILE A 576 -22.45 20.61 -5.48
CA ILE A 576 -21.32 20.59 -6.41
C ILE A 576 -21.45 21.72 -7.43
N LYS A 577 -22.61 21.87 -8.09
CA LYS A 577 -22.86 22.93 -9.08
C LYS A 577 -22.74 24.34 -8.49
N ASN A 578 -23.08 24.50 -7.22
CA ASN A 578 -23.01 25.79 -6.51
C ASN A 578 -21.59 26.09 -5.97
N ASN A 579 -20.69 25.11 -5.98
CA ASN A 579 -19.30 25.29 -5.57
C ASN A 579 -18.45 25.72 -6.78
N LYS A 580 -17.77 26.87 -6.66
CA LYS A 580 -16.99 27.46 -7.77
C LYS A 580 -15.74 26.65 -8.13
N ASP A 581 -15.26 25.82 -7.21
CA ASP A 581 -14.02 25.05 -7.32
C ASP A 581 -14.26 23.58 -7.71
N LEU A 582 -15.52 23.13 -7.73
CA LEU A 582 -15.90 21.76 -8.12
C LEU A 582 -16.55 21.76 -9.51
N LYS A 583 -15.72 21.84 -10.55
CA LYS A 583 -16.17 21.71 -11.95
C LYS A 583 -16.12 20.25 -12.39
N ASP A 584 -17.03 19.85 -13.29
CA ASP A 584 -16.98 18.51 -13.91
C ASP A 584 -15.74 18.42 -14.80
N GLY A 585 -14.63 18.01 -14.19
CA GLY A 585 -13.36 17.75 -14.85
C GLY A 585 -13.31 16.34 -15.40
N GLN A 586 -12.81 16.18 -16.64
CA GLN A 586 -12.66 14.87 -17.28
C GLN A 586 -11.45 14.07 -16.76
N THR A 587 -10.58 14.69 -15.97
CA THR A 587 -9.33 14.06 -15.50
C THR A 587 -9.03 14.42 -14.05
N SER A 588 -8.70 13.41 -13.25
CA SER A 588 -8.11 13.52 -11.93
C SER A 588 -6.72 14.17 -12.04
N PRO A 589 -6.37 15.05 -11.09
CA PRO A 589 -5.04 15.63 -11.05
C PRO A 589 -3.95 14.56 -10.86
N GLU A 590 -2.82 14.75 -11.55
CA GLU A 590 -1.62 13.93 -11.35
C GLU A 590 -1.03 14.21 -9.96
N PHE A 591 -0.83 13.17 -9.16
CA PHE A 591 -0.33 13.29 -7.79
C PHE A 591 1.20 13.22 -7.79
N LYS A 592 1.89 14.33 -7.50
CA LYS A 592 3.36 14.38 -7.50
C LYS A 592 3.94 14.12 -6.12
N ILE A 593 5.24 13.80 -6.06
CA ILE A 593 5.96 13.58 -4.79
C ILE A 593 5.87 14.80 -3.87
N ASP A 594 5.92 16.00 -4.42
CA ASP A 594 5.78 17.24 -3.65
C ASP A 594 4.41 17.39 -3.00
N ASP A 595 3.34 16.92 -3.66
CA ASP A 595 1.99 16.91 -3.08
C ASP A 595 1.92 15.96 -1.88
N ILE A 596 2.56 14.80 -1.97
CA ILE A 596 2.70 13.85 -0.87
C ILE A 596 3.49 14.47 0.28
N ASN A 597 4.60 15.15 -0.03
CA ASN A 597 5.45 15.77 0.98
C ASN A 597 4.71 16.86 1.76
N LYS A 598 3.89 17.66 1.07
CA LYS A 598 3.01 18.67 1.68
C LYS A 598 1.93 18.04 2.53
N LEU A 599 1.25 17.02 2.00
CA LEU A 599 0.19 16.28 2.70
C LEU A 599 0.70 15.70 4.02
N LEU A 600 1.93 15.18 4.01
CA LEU A 600 2.57 14.56 5.16
C LEU A 600 3.33 15.54 6.06
N LYS A 601 3.35 16.83 5.71
CA LYS A 601 4.12 17.87 6.39
C LYS A 601 5.60 17.51 6.54
N TYR A 602 6.18 16.82 5.55
CA TYR A 602 7.62 16.51 5.54
C TYR A 602 8.47 17.76 5.27
N THR A 603 7.89 18.82 4.71
CA THR A 603 8.59 19.99 4.18
C THR A 603 8.57 21.23 5.08
N GLU A 604 7.71 21.32 6.10
CA GLU A 604 7.56 22.56 6.88
C GLU A 604 7.44 22.31 8.39
N ASP A 605 8.32 22.98 9.14
CA ASP A 605 8.18 23.33 10.56
C ASP A 605 7.60 22.24 11.49
N GLN A 606 8.35 21.14 11.68
CA GLN A 606 8.54 20.71 13.06
C GLN A 606 9.44 21.74 13.74
N LYS A 607 8.89 22.91 14.08
CA LYS A 607 9.46 23.71 15.16
C LYS A 607 9.48 22.78 16.36
N VAL A 608 10.68 22.31 16.67
CA VAL A 608 11.01 21.73 17.97
C VAL A 608 10.33 22.62 19.00
N PRO A 609 9.40 22.10 19.83
CA PRO A 609 8.91 22.89 20.95
C PRO A 609 10.17 23.30 21.70
N ALA A 610 10.43 24.60 21.80
CA ALA A 610 11.50 25.09 22.62
C ALA A 610 11.33 24.43 23.99
N GLN A 611 12.25 23.55 24.36
CA GLN A 611 12.36 23.09 25.72
C GLN A 611 12.64 24.37 26.51
N ASN A 612 11.63 24.87 27.22
CA ASN A 612 11.87 25.93 28.19
C ASN A 612 12.86 25.37 29.22
N PRO A 613 13.90 26.15 29.58
CA PRO A 613 14.94 25.72 30.51
C PRO A 613 14.40 25.34 31.89
#